data_AF-A0A1H4PG33-F1
#
_entry.id   AF-A0A1H4PG33-F1
#
_cell.length_a   1.000
_cell.length_b   1.000
_cell.length_c   1.000
_cell.angle_alpha   90.00
_cell.angle_beta   90.00
_cell.angle_gamma   90.00
#
_symmetry.space_group_name_H-M   'P 1'
#
loop_
_entity.id
_entity.type
_entity.pdbx_description
1 polymer ?
#
loop_
_entity_poly.entity_id
_entity_poly.type
_entity_poly.pdbx_seq_one_letter_code
_entity_poly.pdbx_strand_id
1 'polypeptide(L)'
;MKSGKQRRREIKTARRLRATKAQQALIEHLPLGFSPTAAIAVNPALLASYNSYGEPLFLARGWYQNQPFRCIDCGKDEVWTAAQQRWWYEVVQGSVYANAVRCRPCRLIRRLAGRAQATR
;
A
#
# COMPACT_ATOMS: atom_id res chain seq x y z
N MET A 1 -45.11 -6.60 -26.58
CA MET A 1 -43.81 -5.94 -26.88
C MET A 1 -43.28 -5.28 -25.61
N LYS A 2 -41.98 -5.41 -25.30
CA LYS A 2 -41.39 -4.69 -24.16
C LYS A 2 -41.26 -3.20 -24.50
N SER A 3 -41.61 -2.34 -23.54
CA SER A 3 -41.49 -0.89 -23.71
C SER A 3 -40.03 -0.48 -23.98
N GLY A 4 -39.79 0.55 -24.78
CA GLY A 4 -38.44 1.07 -25.03
C GLY A 4 -37.69 1.45 -23.74
N LYS A 5 -38.41 1.83 -22.68
CA LYS A 5 -37.86 2.06 -21.34
C LYS A 5 -37.37 0.76 -20.68
N GLN A 6 -38.11 -0.34 -20.83
CA GLN A 6 -37.72 -1.66 -20.33
C GLN A 6 -36.47 -2.17 -21.06
N ARG A 7 -36.41 -2.03 -22.39
CA ARG A 7 -35.25 -2.44 -23.19
C ARG A 7 -33.98 -1.64 -22.83
N ARG A 8 -34.08 -0.33 -22.57
CA ARG A 8 -32.94 0.48 -22.08
C ARG A 8 -32.44 0.04 -20.71
N ARG A 9 -33.34 -0.32 -19.78
CA ARG A 9 -32.97 -0.82 -18.45
C ARG A 9 -32.22 -2.15 -18.57
N GLU A 10 -32.72 -3.08 -19.38
CA GLU A 10 -32.07 -4.37 -19.65
C GLU A 10 -30.67 -4.20 -20.28
N ILE A 11 -30.51 -3.27 -21.23
CA ILE A 11 -29.20 -2.97 -21.81
C ILE A 11 -28.25 -2.39 -20.74
N LYS A 12 -28.73 -1.51 -19.86
CA LYS A 12 -27.91 -0.91 -18.80
C LYS A 12 -27.50 -1.93 -17.75
N THR A 13 -28.39 -2.83 -17.34
CA THR A 13 -28.08 -3.92 -16.40
C THR A 13 -27.10 -4.92 -17.00
N ALA A 14 -27.30 -5.31 -18.27
CA ALA A 14 -26.38 -6.18 -18.99
C ALA A 14 -24.98 -5.56 -19.12
N ARG A 15 -24.89 -4.25 -19.40
CA ARG A 15 -23.60 -3.53 -19.42
C ARG A 15 -22.92 -3.51 -18.04
N ARG A 16 -23.69 -3.27 -16.97
CA ARG A 16 -23.16 -3.30 -15.60
C ARG A 16 -22.65 -4.70 -15.23
N LEU A 17 -23.40 -5.75 -15.57
CA LEU A 17 -23.02 -7.15 -15.36
C LEU A 17 -21.75 -7.53 -16.12
N ARG A 18 -21.60 -7.06 -17.37
CA ARG A 18 -20.36 -7.27 -18.15
C ARG A 18 -19.17 -6.55 -17.53
N ALA A 19 -19.35 -5.31 -17.08
CA ALA A 19 -18.32 -4.55 -16.40
C ALA A 19 -17.87 -5.21 -15.08
N THR A 20 -18.81 -5.70 -14.26
CA THR A 20 -18.48 -6.41 -13.02
C THR A 20 -17.77 -7.72 -13.28
N LYS A 21 -18.18 -8.49 -14.30
CA LYS A 21 -17.49 -9.73 -14.70
C LYS A 21 -16.07 -9.47 -15.18
N ALA A 22 -15.86 -8.43 -16.01
CA ALA A 22 -14.53 -8.04 -16.46
C ALA A 22 -13.63 -7.62 -15.29
N GLN A 23 -14.19 -6.88 -14.32
CA GLN A 23 -13.48 -6.49 -13.11
C GLN A 23 -13.12 -7.70 -12.22
N GLN A 24 -14.02 -8.69 -12.11
CA GLN A 24 -13.76 -9.94 -11.38
C GLN A 24 -12.63 -10.75 -12.03
N ALA A 25 -12.63 -10.90 -13.36
CA ALA A 25 -11.59 -11.62 -14.09
C ALA A 25 -10.20 -10.96 -13.93
N LEU A 26 -10.14 -9.62 -13.89
CA LEU A 26 -8.89 -8.90 -13.64
C LEU A 26 -8.32 -9.16 -12.23
N ILE A 27 -9.20 -9.28 -11.23
CA ILE A 27 -8.82 -9.60 -9.85
C ILE A 27 -8.30 -11.04 -9.74
N GLU A 28 -8.94 -11.98 -10.44
CA GLU A 28 -8.58 -13.40 -10.44
C GLU A 28 -7.21 -13.66 -11.07
N HIS A 29 -6.82 -12.88 -12.09
CA HIS A 29 -5.51 -13.00 -12.74
C HIS A 29 -4.37 -12.28 -12.02
N LEU A 30 -4.58 -11.78 -10.80
CA LEU A 30 -3.54 -11.07 -10.06
C LEU A 30 -2.65 -12.09 -9.31
N PRO A 31 -1.32 -11.89 -9.29
CA PRO A 31 -0.42 -12.75 -8.53
C PRO A 31 -0.78 -12.74 -7.03
N LEU A 32 -0.78 -13.94 -6.44
CA LEU A 32 -1.08 -14.18 -5.03
C LEU A 32 -0.25 -13.24 -4.13
N GLY A 33 -0.93 -12.38 -3.38
CA GLY A 33 -0.32 -11.33 -2.53
C GLY A 33 -0.68 -9.90 -2.93
N PHE A 34 -1.25 -9.69 -4.12
CA PHE A 34 -1.80 -8.40 -4.51
C PHE A 34 -3.22 -8.24 -3.96
N SER A 35 -3.41 -7.29 -3.05
CA SER A 35 -4.74 -6.79 -2.70
C SER A 35 -4.95 -5.45 -3.42
N PRO A 36 -5.83 -5.37 -4.44
CA PRO A 36 -6.13 -4.11 -5.12
C PRO A 36 -6.68 -3.06 -4.16
N THR A 37 -7.36 -3.51 -3.10
CA THR A 37 -7.91 -2.68 -2.03
C THR A 37 -6.84 -2.03 -1.16
N ALA A 38 -5.61 -2.55 -1.17
CA ALA A 38 -4.49 -2.01 -0.41
C ALA A 38 -3.49 -1.24 -1.27
N ALA A 39 -3.72 -1.07 -2.58
CA ALA A 39 -2.86 -0.25 -3.42
C ALA A 39 -3.19 1.25 -3.22
N ILE A 40 -2.20 2.03 -2.79
CA ILE A 40 -2.36 3.48 -2.58
C ILE A 40 -1.43 4.22 -3.55
N ALA A 41 -1.97 5.13 -4.36
CA ALA A 41 -1.19 5.93 -5.29
C ALA A 41 -0.11 6.74 -4.55
N VAL A 42 1.09 6.80 -5.11
CA VAL A 42 2.19 7.62 -4.60
C VAL A 42 1.98 9.06 -5.06
N ASN A 43 2.22 10.03 -4.18
CA ASN A 43 2.35 11.43 -4.56
C ASN A 43 3.83 11.87 -4.48
N PRO A 44 4.57 11.89 -5.61
CA PRO A 44 5.99 12.23 -5.61
C PRO A 44 6.30 13.63 -5.06
N ALA A 45 5.37 14.58 -5.20
CA ALA A 45 5.54 15.96 -4.74
C ALA A 45 5.58 16.10 -3.21
N LEU A 46 5.11 15.09 -2.46
CA LEU A 46 5.11 15.09 -1.00
C LEU A 46 6.32 14.36 -0.40
N LEU A 47 7.14 13.72 -1.23
CA LEU A 47 8.30 12.96 -0.78
C LEU A 47 9.41 13.90 -0.32
N ALA A 48 10.17 13.45 0.68
CA ALA A 48 11.43 14.09 1.03
C ALA A 48 12.36 14.11 -0.19
N SER A 49 13.18 15.15 -0.31
CA SER A 49 14.22 15.19 -1.33
C SER A 49 15.12 13.95 -1.20
N TYR A 50 15.24 13.19 -2.28
CA TYR A 50 16.14 12.04 -2.35
C TYR A 50 17.12 12.24 -3.50
N ASN A 51 18.27 11.60 -3.38
CA ASN A 51 19.37 11.69 -4.33
C ASN A 51 19.19 10.71 -5.49
N SER A 52 20.01 10.86 -6.52
CA SER A 52 19.89 10.14 -7.80
C SER A 52 20.45 8.72 -7.80
N TYR A 53 20.58 8.04 -6.65
CA TYR A 53 21.09 6.66 -6.58
C TYR A 53 20.16 5.61 -7.22
N GLY A 54 19.09 6.05 -7.87
CA GLY A 54 18.10 5.22 -8.54
C GLY A 54 16.71 5.46 -7.96
N GLU A 55 15.70 5.35 -8.82
CA GLU A 55 14.31 5.49 -8.43
C GLU A 55 13.84 4.27 -7.62
N PRO A 56 13.30 4.45 -6.41
CA PRO A 56 12.72 3.36 -5.63
C PRO A 56 11.62 2.62 -6.40
N LEU A 57 11.54 1.29 -6.23
CA LEU A 57 10.58 0.45 -6.96
C LEU A 57 9.11 0.87 -6.79
N PHE A 58 8.74 1.44 -5.64
CA PHE A 58 7.37 1.93 -5.42
C PHE A 58 7.07 3.21 -6.21
N LEU A 59 8.09 4.03 -6.49
CA LEU A 59 7.99 5.25 -7.29
C LEU A 59 7.89 4.91 -8.77
N ALA A 60 8.80 4.06 -9.28
CA ALA A 60 8.75 3.58 -10.66
C ALA A 60 7.42 2.89 -10.99
N ARG A 61 6.84 2.19 -10.00
CA ARG A 61 5.53 1.56 -10.11
C ARG A 61 4.37 2.56 -9.97
N GLY A 62 4.51 3.60 -9.14
CA GLY A 62 3.49 4.63 -8.92
C GLY A 62 2.45 4.33 -7.82
N TRP A 63 2.58 3.21 -7.09
CA TRP A 63 1.72 2.90 -5.94
C TRP A 63 2.46 2.16 -4.83
N TYR A 64 2.01 2.32 -3.58
CA TYR A 64 2.42 1.52 -2.44
C TYR A 64 1.73 0.16 -2.45
N GLN A 65 2.42 -0.89 -1.98
CA GLN A 65 1.84 -2.23 -1.78
C GLN A 65 2.22 -2.74 -0.41
N ASN A 66 1.40 -3.61 0.18
CA ASN A 66 1.77 -4.30 1.42
C ASN A 66 3.09 -5.06 1.23
N GLN A 67 4.06 -4.82 2.12
CA GLN A 67 5.35 -5.48 2.11
C GLN A 67 5.50 -6.32 3.37
N PRO A 68 5.56 -7.67 3.28
CA PRO A 68 5.85 -8.50 4.43
C PRO A 68 7.29 -8.25 4.89
N PHE A 69 7.52 -8.26 6.19
CA PHE A 69 8.85 -8.20 6.78
C PHE A 69 8.90 -9.02 8.06
N ARG A 70 10.07 -9.54 8.36
CA ARG A 70 10.34 -10.23 9.62
C ARG A 70 11.05 -9.29 10.58
N CYS A 71 10.52 -9.14 11.79
CA CYS A 71 11.11 -8.26 12.78
C CYS A 71 12.51 -8.74 13.17
N ILE A 72 13.52 -7.87 13.07
CA ILE A 72 14.91 -8.26 13.38
C ILE A 72 15.17 -8.54 14.87
N ASP A 73 14.37 -7.95 15.77
CA ASP A 73 14.55 -8.15 17.22
C ASP A 73 13.78 -9.39 17.74
N CYS A 74 12.49 -9.56 17.41
CA CYS A 74 11.66 -10.65 17.95
C CYS A 74 11.34 -11.77 16.95
N GLY A 75 11.73 -11.63 15.68
CA GLY A 75 11.52 -12.64 14.64
C GLY A 75 10.08 -12.80 14.15
N LYS A 76 9.13 -11.99 14.63
CA LYS A 76 7.72 -12.03 14.21
C LYS A 76 7.54 -11.52 12.78
N ASP A 77 6.73 -12.23 11.99
CA ASP A 77 6.30 -11.78 10.67
C ASP A 77 5.19 -10.73 10.80
N GLU A 78 5.40 -9.58 10.15
CA GLU A 78 4.44 -8.49 10.07
C GLU A 78 4.36 -7.97 8.64
N VAL A 79 3.37 -7.12 8.38
CA VAL A 79 3.16 -6.50 7.08
C VAL A 79 3.29 -5.00 7.23
N TRP A 80 4.21 -4.41 6.49
CA TRP A 80 4.29 -2.97 6.30
C TRP A 80 3.24 -2.55 5.27
N THR A 81 2.12 -2.03 5.77
CA THR A 81 0.97 -1.78 4.91
C THR A 81 1.22 -0.58 3.99
N ALA A 82 0.54 -0.54 2.85
CA ALA A 82 0.61 0.60 1.96
C ALA A 82 0.22 1.92 2.65
N ALA A 83 -0.73 1.88 3.58
CA ALA A 83 -1.12 3.05 4.39
C ALA A 83 0.02 3.52 5.32
N GLN A 84 0.75 2.58 5.93
CA GLN A 84 1.92 2.89 6.75
C GLN A 84 3.08 3.43 5.91
N GLN A 85 3.27 2.92 4.70
CA GLN A 85 4.25 3.45 3.74
C GLN A 85 3.91 4.88 3.34
N ARG A 86 2.66 5.14 2.92
CA ARG A 86 2.20 6.48 2.58
C ARG A 86 2.41 7.46 3.74
N TRP A 87 2.01 7.09 4.94
CA TRP A 87 2.25 7.93 6.12
C TRP A 87 3.74 8.20 6.34
N TRP A 88 4.59 7.18 6.23
CA TRP A 88 6.03 7.32 6.38
C TRP A 88 6.65 8.28 5.35
N TYR A 89 6.36 8.06 4.08
CA TYR A 89 7.02 8.76 2.99
C TYR A 89 6.43 10.15 2.72
N GLU A 90 5.10 10.31 2.81
CA GLU A 90 4.43 11.57 2.45
C GLU A 90 4.14 12.45 3.67
N VAL A 91 3.84 11.88 4.85
CA VAL A 91 3.41 12.68 6.01
C VAL A 91 4.58 13.03 6.92
N VAL A 92 5.40 12.05 7.29
CA VAL A 92 6.60 12.30 8.12
C VAL A 92 7.86 12.52 7.29
N GLN A 93 7.76 12.46 5.96
CA GLN A 93 8.88 12.69 5.03
C GLN A 93 10.13 11.88 5.39
N GLY A 94 9.91 10.61 5.78
CA GLY A 94 10.98 9.68 6.03
C GLY A 94 11.75 9.35 4.75
N SER A 95 13.00 8.90 4.90
CA SER A 95 13.83 8.50 3.75
C SER A 95 13.10 7.48 2.86
N VAL A 96 13.10 7.73 1.56
CA VAL A 96 12.53 6.85 0.52
C VAL A 96 13.23 5.50 0.42
N TYR A 97 14.43 5.38 1.00
CA TYR A 97 15.22 4.15 1.04
C TYR A 97 15.00 3.35 2.33
N ALA A 98 14.26 3.89 3.30
CA ALA A 98 13.99 3.20 4.56
C ALA A 98 12.85 2.19 4.39
N ASN A 99 13.06 0.97 4.91
CA ASN A 99 12.03 -0.07 4.97
C ASN A 99 11.66 -0.42 6.41
N ALA A 100 10.47 -0.96 6.63
CA ALA A 100 10.09 -1.49 7.94
C ALA A 100 10.87 -2.78 8.26
N VAL A 101 11.68 -2.74 9.33
CA VAL A 101 12.48 -3.90 9.79
C VAL A 101 12.14 -4.34 11.21
N ARG A 102 11.31 -3.59 11.92
CA ARG A 102 10.92 -3.86 13.32
C ARG A 102 9.44 -3.70 13.52
N CYS A 103 8.84 -4.57 14.31
CA CYS A 103 7.44 -4.47 14.72
C CYS A 103 7.20 -3.28 15.66
N ARG A 104 5.93 -2.87 15.81
CA ARG A 104 5.56 -1.75 16.69
C ARG A 104 6.03 -1.95 18.15
N PRO A 105 5.85 -3.13 18.78
CA PRO A 105 6.35 -3.37 20.14
C PRO A 105 7.87 -3.17 20.26
N CYS A 106 8.67 -3.77 19.36
CA CYS A 106 10.13 -3.63 19.41
C CYS A 106 10.59 -2.19 19.16
N ARG A 107 9.89 -1.44 18.29
CA ARG A 107 10.15 0.01 18.11
C ARG A 107 9.88 0.80 19.39
N LEU A 108 8.83 0.46 20.14
CA LEU A 108 8.51 1.14 21.41
C LEU A 108 9.56 0.86 22.48
N ILE A 109 9.95 -0.41 22.64
CA ILE A 109 10.99 -0.82 23.60
C ILE A 109 12.29 -0.07 23.34
N ARG A 110 12.75 0.01 22.09
CA ARG A 110 13.96 0.77 21.74
C ARG A 110 13.87 2.26 22.04
N ARG A 111 12.71 2.89 21.79
CA ARG A 111 12.49 4.30 22.12
C ARG A 111 12.57 4.54 23.63
N LEU A 112 12.00 3.65 24.43
CA LEU A 112 12.06 3.74 25.89
C LEU A 112 13.48 3.52 26.42
N ALA A 113 14.18 2.50 25.90
CA ALA A 113 15.56 2.20 26.29
C ALA A 113 16.55 3.34 25.93
N GLY A 114 16.40 3.94 24.75
CA GLY A 114 17.23 5.07 24.33
C GLY A 114 16.99 6.33 25.16
N ARG A 115 15.75 6.58 25.61
CA ARG A 115 15.44 7.70 26.50
C ARG A 115 16.09 7.55 27.87
N ALA A 116 16.11 6.34 28.42
CA ALA A 116 16.76 6.06 29.71
C ALA A 116 18.28 6.34 29.67
N GLN A 117 18.92 6.15 28.51
CA GLN A 117 20.35 6.44 28.31
C GLN A 117 20.66 7.93 28.12
N ALA A 118 19.68 8.73 27.67
CA ALA A 118 19.84 10.19 27.48
C ALA A 118 19.59 11.01 28.75
N THR A 119 19.11 10.38 29.84
CA THR A 119 18.87 11.00 31.15
C THR A 119 20.01 10.76 32.17
N ARG A 120 21.20 10.40 31.71
CA ARG A 120 22.44 10.34 32.51
C ARG A 120 23.45 11.31 31.94
#